data_AF-A0A925F9C1-F1
#
_entry.id   AF-A0A925F9C1-F1
#
_cell.length_a   1.000
_cell.length_b   1.000
_cell.length_c   1.000
_cell.angle_alpha   90.00
_cell.angle_beta   90.00
_cell.angle_gamma   90.00
#
_symmetry.space_group_name_H-M   'P 1'
#
loop_
_entity.id
_entity.type
_entity.pdbx_description
1 polymer ?
#
loop_
_entity_poly.entity_id
_entity_poly.type
_entity_poly.pdbx_seq_one_letter_code
_entity_poly.pdbx_strand_id
1 'polypeptide(L)'
;MSSVLTRRLLYWSLGLSSLAIGLVYYRFNPAQEAFFPVCVFRKVTGLHCPGCGAQRALHALLHGRFGEAFHNNALLMLALPYALLGFVLDLRNYLRGHGELPAAYRRQEVILAIFALICLFWILRNVPGLPFEWLAPVE
;
A
#
# COMPACT_ATOMS: atom_id res chain seq x y z
N MET A 1 -20.49 -7.09 24.60
CA MET A 1 -21.34 -6.09 23.93
C MET A 1 -20.56 -4.85 23.48
N SER A 2 -19.57 -4.38 24.24
CA SER A 2 -18.67 -3.26 23.87
C SER A 2 -17.79 -3.54 22.65
N SER A 3 -17.18 -4.73 22.53
CA SER A 3 -16.25 -5.07 21.43
C SER A 3 -16.89 -5.08 20.03
N VAL A 4 -18.19 -5.41 19.93
CA VAL A 4 -18.91 -5.47 18.65
C VAL A 4 -19.21 -4.07 18.14
N LEU A 5 -19.66 -3.15 19.02
CA LEU A 5 -19.91 -1.76 18.67
C LEU A 5 -18.61 -1.05 18.25
N THR A 6 -17.52 -1.27 18.98
CA THR A 6 -16.19 -0.74 18.64
C THR A 6 -15.72 -1.23 17.28
N ARG A 7 -15.89 -2.52 16.95
CA ARG A 7 -15.53 -3.05 15.63
C ARG A 7 -16.38 -2.48 14.50
N ARG A 8 -17.69 -2.25 14.70
CA ARG A 8 -18.54 -1.59 13.70
C ARG A 8 -18.05 -0.18 13.41
N LEU A 9 -17.83 0.61 14.46
CA LEU A 9 -17.33 1.98 14.33
C LEU A 9 -15.98 2.01 13.61
N LEU A 10 -15.10 1.04 13.89
CA LEU A 10 -13.82 0.89 13.20
C LEU A 10 -13.97 0.62 11.70
N TYR A 11 -14.81 -0.33 11.28
CA TYR A 11 -14.99 -0.60 9.85
C TYR A 11 -15.64 0.58 9.11
N TRP A 12 -16.60 1.26 9.75
CA TRP A 12 -17.20 2.47 9.18
C TRP A 12 -16.21 3.61 9.04
N SER A 13 -15.39 3.85 10.08
CA SER A 13 -14.36 4.89 10.02
C SER A 13 -13.31 4.57 8.95
N LEU A 14 -12.84 3.32 8.87
CA LEU A 14 -11.93 2.87 7.82
C LEU A 14 -12.53 3.08 6.43
N GLY A 15 -13.78 2.65 6.20
CA GLY A 15 -14.45 2.81 4.93
C GLY A 15 -14.60 4.27 4.50
N LEU A 16 -15.04 5.14 5.42
CA LEU A 16 -15.21 6.56 5.16
C LEU A 16 -13.86 7.26 4.92
N SER A 17 -12.85 6.95 5.72
CA SER A 17 -11.49 7.49 5.54
C SER A 17 -10.88 7.02 4.22
N SER A 18 -11.00 5.74 3.85
CA SER A 18 -10.51 5.22 2.58
C SER A 18 -11.21 5.88 1.38
N LEU A 19 -12.53 6.12 1.46
CA LEU A 19 -13.26 6.82 0.42
C LEU A 19 -12.81 8.27 0.27
N ALA A 20 -12.69 9.01 1.39
CA ALA A 20 -12.24 10.40 1.38
C ALA A 20 -10.80 10.53 0.84
N ILE A 21 -9.89 9.68 1.30
CA ILE A 21 -8.51 9.61 0.82
C ILE A 21 -8.50 9.27 -0.68
N GLY A 22 -9.26 8.25 -1.09
CA GLY A 22 -9.38 7.86 -2.49
C GLY A 22 -9.87 9.01 -3.37
N LEU A 23 -10.87 9.78 -2.92
CA LEU A 23 -11.37 10.94 -3.65
C LEU A 23 -10.31 12.05 -3.79
N VAL A 24 -9.54 12.32 -2.74
CA VAL A 24 -8.43 13.29 -2.79
C VAL A 24 -7.39 12.86 -3.81
N TYR A 25 -6.91 11.61 -3.75
CA TYR A 25 -5.94 11.09 -4.71
C TYR A 25 -6.50 10.90 -6.11
N TYR A 26 -7.80 10.73 -6.28
CA TYR A 26 -8.44 10.74 -7.59
C TYR A 26 -8.48 12.15 -8.17
N ARG A 27 -8.85 13.15 -7.37
CA ARG A 27 -9.10 14.51 -7.86
C ARG A 27 -7.84 15.34 -8.07
N PHE A 28 -6.81 15.12 -7.25
CA PHE A 28 -5.59 15.91 -7.20
C PHE A 28 -4.37 15.03 -7.52
N ASN A 29 -3.53 15.49 -8.45
CA ASN A 29 -2.34 14.76 -8.85
C ASN A 29 -1.20 15.02 -7.85
N PRO A 30 -0.70 13.99 -7.13
CA PRO A 30 0.38 14.16 -6.15
C PRO A 30 1.71 14.63 -6.75
N ALA A 31 1.89 14.52 -8.07
CA ALA A 31 3.07 15.03 -8.75
C ALA A 31 3.03 16.55 -9.00
N GLN A 32 1.84 17.16 -8.99
CA GLN A 32 1.65 18.56 -9.39
C GLN A 32 1.28 19.47 -8.22
N GLU A 33 0.75 18.89 -7.16
CA GLU A 33 0.11 19.62 -6.08
C GLU A 33 1.01 19.71 -4.84
N ALA A 34 1.39 20.93 -4.44
CA ALA A 34 2.39 21.17 -3.41
C ALA A 34 1.99 20.73 -1.98
N PHE A 35 0.69 20.49 -1.74
CA PHE A 35 0.20 20.07 -0.43
C PHE A 35 0.42 18.57 -0.14
N PHE A 36 0.81 17.77 -1.14
CA PHE A 36 1.17 16.38 -0.88
C PHE A 36 2.57 16.29 -0.26
N PRO A 37 2.76 15.43 0.75
CA PRO A 37 4.04 15.30 1.44
C PRO A 37 5.13 14.75 0.51
N VAL A 38 6.27 15.42 0.50
CA VAL A 38 7.47 14.92 -0.18
C VAL A 38 8.15 13.81 0.64
N CYS A 39 8.84 12.88 -0.05
CA CYS A 39 9.60 11.84 0.63
C CYS A 39 10.88 12.41 1.27
N VAL A 40 10.84 12.64 2.58
CA VAL A 40 11.98 13.16 3.36
C VAL A 40 13.19 12.22 3.27
N PHE A 41 12.97 10.90 3.30
CA PHE A 41 14.05 9.90 3.18
C PHE A 41 14.86 10.10 1.90
N ARG A 42 14.19 10.23 0.75
CA ARG A 42 14.84 10.48 -0.54
C ARG A 42 15.53 11.85 -0.57
N LYS A 43 14.90 12.88 0.00
CA LYS A 43 15.49 14.23 0.06
C LYS A 43 16.80 14.25 0.86
N VAL A 44 16.90 13.46 1.92
CA VAL A 44 18.08 13.41 2.80
C VAL A 44 19.15 12.46 2.28
N THR A 45 18.76 11.29 1.76
CA THR A 45 19.72 10.21 1.41
C THR A 45 20.01 10.10 -0.08
N GLY A 46 19.19 10.70 -0.94
CA GLY A 46 19.18 10.46 -2.39
C GLY A 46 18.58 9.11 -2.79
N LEU A 47 18.36 8.18 -1.85
CA LEU A 47 17.88 6.82 -2.10
C LEU A 47 16.35 6.74 -2.10
N HIS A 48 15.80 5.82 -2.89
CA HIS A 48 14.39 5.52 -2.90
C HIS A 48 14.04 4.51 -1.80
N CYS A 49 13.19 4.87 -0.84
CA CYS A 49 12.63 3.92 0.12
C CYS A 49 11.55 3.03 -0.54
N PRO A 50 11.10 1.93 0.09
CA PRO A 50 10.07 1.05 -0.48
C PRO A 50 8.75 1.77 -0.83
N GLY A 51 8.42 2.85 -0.10
CA GLY A 51 7.19 3.63 -0.30
C GLY A 51 7.30 4.74 -1.35
N CYS A 52 8.49 5.07 -1.87
CA CYS A 52 8.62 6.11 -2.89
C CYS A 52 7.75 5.78 -4.11
N GLY A 53 6.98 6.77 -4.59
CA GLY A 53 6.07 6.63 -5.72
C GLY A 53 4.66 6.11 -5.37
N ALA A 54 4.39 5.70 -4.12
CA ALA A 54 3.09 5.11 -3.74
C ALA A 54 1.88 6.04 -3.99
N GLN A 55 2.03 7.35 -3.78
CA GLN A 55 0.97 8.33 -4.03
C GLN A 55 0.61 8.43 -5.52
N ARG A 56 1.63 8.52 -6.39
CA ARG A 56 1.46 8.51 -7.85
C ARG A 56 0.91 7.18 -8.33
N ALA A 57 1.37 6.08 -7.76
CA ALA A 57 0.85 4.76 -8.05
C ALA A 57 -0.64 4.65 -7.71
N LEU A 58 -1.08 5.15 -6.55
CA LEU A 58 -2.49 5.19 -6.16
C LEU A 58 -3.31 6.08 -7.11
N HIS A 59 -2.82 7.27 -7.44
CA HIS A 59 -3.49 8.16 -8.40
C HIS A 59 -3.65 7.48 -9.78
N ALA A 60 -2.58 6.88 -10.32
CA ALA A 60 -2.63 6.15 -11.59
C ALA A 60 -3.59 4.95 -11.53
N LEU A 61 -3.56 4.18 -10.43
CA LEU A 61 -4.44 3.04 -10.21
C LEU A 61 -5.92 3.46 -10.19
N LEU A 62 -6.25 4.55 -9.50
CA LEU A 62 -7.61 5.09 -9.45
C LEU A 62 -8.13 5.57 -10.82
N HIS A 63 -7.23 5.86 -11.76
CA HIS A 63 -7.57 6.18 -13.16
C HIS A 63 -7.46 4.98 -14.11
N GLY A 64 -7.26 3.76 -13.60
CA GLY A 64 -7.14 2.54 -14.40
C GLY A 64 -5.81 2.41 -15.16
N ARG A 65 -4.80 3.24 -14.85
CA ARG A 65 -3.48 3.23 -15.51
C ARG A 65 -2.54 2.25 -14.80
N PHE A 66 -2.84 0.95 -14.92
CA PHE A 66 -2.13 -0.11 -14.17
C PHE A 66 -0.62 -0.17 -14.43
N GLY A 67 -0.18 0.01 -15.68
CA GLY A 67 1.25 -0.01 -16.02
C GLY A 67 2.02 1.13 -15.35
N GLU A 68 1.46 2.35 -15.35
CA GLU A 68 2.02 3.51 -14.67
C GLU A 68 2.00 3.33 -13.14
N ALA A 69 0.93 2.72 -12.60
CA ALA A 69 0.85 2.42 -11.17
C ALA A 69 1.95 1.44 -10.74
N PHE A 70 2.17 0.39 -11.53
CA PHE A 70 3.20 -0.62 -11.27
C PHE A 70 4.61 -0.04 -11.39
N HIS A 71 4.85 0.80 -12.38
CA HIS A 71 6.14 1.47 -12.54
C HIS A 71 6.43 2.46 -11.40
N ASN A 72 5.41 3.19 -10.93
CA ASN A 72 5.57 4.08 -9.78
C ASN A 72 5.83 3.31 -8.47
N ASN A 73 5.12 2.20 -8.22
CA ASN A 73 5.37 1.36 -7.05
C ASN A 73 4.83 -0.07 -7.22
N ALA A 74 5.68 -0.98 -7.73
CA ALA A 74 5.36 -2.39 -7.90
C ALA A 74 5.01 -3.08 -6.56
N LEU A 75 5.73 -2.73 -5.49
CA LEU A 75 5.48 -3.31 -4.16
C LEU A 75 4.07 -2.99 -3.66
N LEU A 76 3.60 -1.75 -3.85
CA LEU A 76 2.23 -1.35 -3.52
C LEU A 76 1.20 -2.14 -4.32
N MET A 77 1.44 -2.29 -5.62
CA MET A 77 0.55 -3.05 -6.52
C MET A 77 0.40 -4.52 -6.12
N LEU A 78 1.46 -5.12 -5.55
CA LEU A 78 1.42 -6.48 -5.02
C LEU A 78 0.82 -6.54 -3.60
N ALA A 79 1.12 -5.54 -2.77
CA ALA A 79 0.64 -5.47 -1.40
C ALA A 79 -0.87 -5.19 -1.30
N LEU A 80 -1.43 -4.40 -2.22
CA LEU A 80 -2.84 -4.01 -2.20
C LEU A 80 -3.81 -5.20 -2.28
N PRO A 81 -3.71 -6.14 -3.24
CA PRO A 81 -4.55 -7.33 -3.28
C PRO A 81 -4.40 -8.20 -2.04
N TYR A 82 -3.18 -8.36 -1.52
CA TYR A 82 -2.93 -9.16 -0.32
C TYR A 82 -3.58 -8.55 0.94
N ALA A 83 -3.45 -7.23 1.10
CA ALA A 83 -4.08 -6.48 2.19
C ALA A 83 -5.61 -6.49 2.07
N LEU A 84 -6.14 -6.32 0.86
CA LEU A 84 -7.58 -6.38 0.59
C LEU A 84 -8.15 -7.75 0.91
N LEU A 85 -7.46 -8.83 0.51
CA LEU A 85 -7.86 -10.19 0.86
C LEU A 85 -7.89 -10.39 2.38
N GLY A 86 -6.88 -9.90 3.10
CA GLY A 86 -6.84 -9.95 4.56
C GLY A 86 -8.03 -9.22 5.18
N PHE A 87 -8.30 -8.00 4.71
CA PHE A 87 -9.43 -7.19 5.15
C PHE A 87 -10.78 -7.88 4.90
N VAL A 88 -11.00 -8.44 3.71
CA VAL A 88 -12.24 -9.16 3.36
C VAL A 88 -12.42 -10.39 4.22
N LEU A 89 -11.35 -11.15 4.50
CA LEU A 89 -11.42 -12.35 5.34
C LEU A 89 -11.71 -12.00 6.80
N ASP A 90 -11.09 -10.93 7.33
CA ASP A 90 -11.39 -10.41 8.68
C ASP A 90 -12.85 -9.95 8.77
N LEU A 91 -13.32 -9.15 7.80
CA LEU A 91 -14.70 -8.68 7.74
C LEU A 91 -15.69 -9.85 7.66
N ARG A 92 -15.42 -10.85 6.81
CA ARG A 92 -16.26 -12.05 6.69
C ARG A 92 -16.33 -12.82 8.01
N ASN A 93 -15.20 -12.99 8.69
CA ASN A 93 -15.15 -13.71 9.96
C ASN A 93 -15.91 -12.92 11.04
N TYR A 94 -15.73 -11.60 11.10
CA TYR A 94 -16.50 -10.71 11.97
C TYR A 94 -18.02 -10.84 11.74
N LEU A 95 -18.48 -10.79 10.48
CA LEU A 95 -19.90 -10.91 10.14
C LEU A 95 -20.49 -12.29 10.49
N ARG A 96 -19.66 -13.34 10.48
CA ARG A 96 -20.04 -14.72 10.86
C ARG A 96 -19.88 -15.02 12.36
N GLY A 97 -19.45 -14.04 13.16
CA GLY A 97 -19.20 -14.23 14.59
C GLY A 97 -17.93 -15.00 14.95
N HIS A 98 -17.00 -15.17 14.00
CA HIS A 98 -15.69 -15.78 14.22
C HIS A 98 -14.63 -14.71 14.51
N GLY A 99 -13.70 -15.00 15.43
CA GLY A 99 -12.87 -13.97 16.07
C GLY A 99 -11.56 -13.59 15.37
N GLU A 100 -11.09 -14.34 14.36
CA GLU A 100 -9.69 -14.20 13.93
C GLU A 100 -9.47 -14.33 12.41
N LEU A 101 -8.48 -13.60 11.91
CA LEU A 101 -7.89 -13.79 10.57
C LEU A 101 -7.42 -15.24 10.37
N PRO A 102 -7.33 -15.72 9.11
CA PRO A 102 -6.73 -17.03 8.84
C PRO A 102 -5.33 -17.14 9.44
N ALA A 103 -5.00 -18.30 10.01
CA ALA A 103 -3.69 -18.56 10.62
C ALA A 103 -2.51 -18.24 9.68
N ALA A 104 -2.70 -18.39 8.35
CA ALA A 104 -1.71 -18.05 7.34
C ALA A 104 -1.19 -16.60 7.44
N TYR A 105 -2.05 -15.62 7.76
CA TYR A 105 -1.63 -14.22 7.92
C TYR A 105 -0.77 -13.97 9.17
N ARG A 106 -0.81 -14.90 10.14
CA ARG A 106 -0.05 -14.84 11.39
C ARG A 106 1.17 -15.76 11.41
N ARG A 107 1.34 -16.58 10.37
CA ARG A 107 2.48 -17.50 10.25
C ARG A 107 3.77 -16.71 10.16
N GLN A 108 4.72 -17.02 11.02
CA GLN A 108 6.01 -16.32 11.08
C GLN A 108 6.74 -16.39 9.73
N GLU A 109 6.61 -17.50 9.02
CA GLU A 109 7.21 -17.71 7.70
C GLU A 109 6.68 -16.70 6.67
N VAL A 110 5.37 -16.39 6.71
CA VAL A 110 4.73 -15.42 5.83
C VAL A 110 5.19 -14.00 6.17
N ILE A 111 5.25 -13.67 7.47
CA ILE A 111 5.72 -12.36 7.93
C ILE A 111 7.17 -12.13 7.51
N LEU A 112 8.04 -13.13 7.71
CA LEU A 112 9.44 -13.08 7.29
C LEU A 112 9.60 -13.01 5.78
N ALA A 113 8.77 -13.74 5.01
CA ALA A 113 8.79 -13.68 3.56
C ALA A 113 8.39 -12.28 3.03
N ILE A 114 7.36 -11.66 3.61
CA ILE A 114 6.96 -10.29 3.26
C ILE A 114 8.07 -9.30 3.62
N PHE A 115 8.68 -9.44 4.81
CA PHE A 115 9.79 -8.59 5.22
C PHE A 115 10.99 -8.72 4.26
N ALA A 116 11.39 -9.95 3.93
CA ALA A 116 12.44 -10.22 2.98
C ALA A 116 12.13 -9.64 1.59
N LEU A 117 10.88 -9.75 1.12
CA LEU A 117 10.43 -9.14 -0.14
C LEU A 117 10.56 -7.62 -0.12
N ILE A 118 10.17 -6.96 0.97
CA ILE A 118 10.30 -5.51 1.13
C ILE A 118 11.77 -5.09 1.11
N CYS A 119 12.64 -5.79 1.85
CA CYS A 119 14.08 -5.53 1.86
C CYS A 119 14.71 -5.75 0.48
N LEU A 120 14.35 -6.85 -0.19
CA LEU A 120 14.83 -7.14 -1.54
C LEU A 120 14.39 -6.05 -2.52
N PHE A 121 13.11 -5.66 -2.51
CA PHE A 121 12.62 -4.55 -3.33
C PHE A 121 13.36 -3.24 -3.04
N TRP A 122 13.63 -2.95 -1.77
CA TRP A 122 14.36 -1.74 -1.38
C TRP A 122 15.78 -1.72 -1.94
N ILE A 123 16.50 -2.84 -1.82
CA ILE A 123 17.87 -2.95 -2.31
C ILE A 123 17.86 -2.84 -3.84
N LEU A 124 17.08 -3.69 -4.51
CA LEU A 124 17.05 -3.76 -5.97
C LEU A 124 16.67 -2.42 -6.60
N ARG A 125 15.69 -1.69 -6.06
CA ARG A 125 15.26 -0.41 -6.65
C ARG A 125 16.30 0.72 -6.60
N ASN A 126 17.39 0.53 -5.86
CA ASN A 126 18.50 1.50 -5.77
C ASN A 126 19.76 1.00 -6.49
N VAL A 127 19.72 -0.17 -7.14
CA VAL A 127 20.83 -0.69 -7.93
C VAL A 127 20.82 -0.02 -9.31
N PRO A 128 21.91 0.66 -9.72
CA PRO A 128 22.01 1.23 -11.07
C PRO A 128 22.17 0.12 -12.12
N GLY A 129 21.64 0.34 -13.32
CA GLY A 129 21.68 -0.61 -14.43
C GLY A 129 20.39 -1.41 -14.63
N LEU A 130 20.16 -1.81 -15.89
CA LEU A 130 19.07 -2.72 -16.25
C LEU A 130 19.25 -4.10 -15.58
N PRO A 131 18.17 -4.77 -15.13
CA PRO A 131 16.76 -4.40 -15.30
C PRO A 131 16.17 -3.57 -14.14
N PHE A 132 16.97 -3.23 -13.11
CA PHE A 132 16.46 -2.73 -11.83
C PHE A 132 16.13 -1.22 -11.82
N GLU A 133 16.68 -0.46 -12.77
CA GLU A 133 16.32 0.95 -12.97
C GLU A 133 14.80 1.16 -13.10
N TRP A 134 14.08 0.20 -13.68
CA TRP A 134 12.63 0.28 -13.84
C TRP A 134 11.84 0.23 -12.51
N LEU A 135 12.47 -0.24 -11.42
CA LEU A 135 11.87 -0.24 -10.07
C LEU A 135 11.96 1.14 -9.39
N ALA A 136 12.80 2.04 -9.90
CA ALA A 136 12.80 3.42 -9.45
C ALA A 136 11.54 4.14 -9.98
N PRO A 137 10.89 4.98 -9.17
CA PRO A 137 9.67 5.66 -9.58
C PRO A 137 10.02 6.81 -10.55
N VAL A 138 9.17 7.04 -11.54
CA VAL A 138 9.24 8.24 -12.41
C VAL A 138 9.16 9.47 -11.53
N GLU A 139 10.05 10.43 -11.75
CA GLU A 139 10.15 11.64 -10.91
C GLU A 139 9.00 12.61 -11.12
#